data_AF-A0A2T5C0J7-F1
#
_entry.id   AF-A0A2T5C0J7-F1
#
_cell.length_a   1.000
_cell.length_b   1.000
_cell.length_c   1.000
_cell.angle_alpha   90.00
_cell.angle_beta   90.00
_cell.angle_gamma   90.00
#
_symmetry.space_group_name_H-M   'P 1'
#
loop_
_entity.id
_entity.type
_entity.pdbx_description
1 polymer ?
#
loop_
_entity_poly.entity_id
_entity_poly.type
_entity_poly.pdbx_seq_one_letter_code
_entity_poly.pdbx_strand_id
1 'polypeptide(L)' 'MTRTQTDKLMGLLLNSSAALILIGAFFKLQHYPYGTLLLDIGFIAALITASCEISRLKKIIRKLEGGEQDPNS' A
#
# COMPACT_ATOMS: atom_id res chain seq x y z
N MET A 1 -10.76 10.53 -11.93
CA MET A 1 -9.48 9.79 -11.80
C MET A 1 -9.64 8.44 -12.48
N THR A 2 -8.78 8.08 -13.42
CA THR A 2 -8.93 6.81 -14.16
C THR A 2 -8.42 5.62 -13.31
N ARG A 3 -8.94 4.42 -13.55
CA ARG A 3 -8.57 3.20 -12.79
C ARG A 3 -7.05 2.97 -12.83
N THR A 4 -6.45 3.13 -14.00
CA THR A 4 -5.00 3.06 -14.24
C THR A 4 -4.20 4.12 -13.49
N GLN A 5 -4.72 5.34 -13.30
CA GLN A 5 -4.04 6.35 -12.46
C GLN A 5 -4.06 5.98 -10.98
N THR A 6 -5.14 5.34 -10.52
CA THR A 6 -5.25 4.91 -9.12
C THR A 6 -4.28 3.76 -8.83
N ASP A 7 -4.16 2.80 -9.75
CA ASP A 7 -3.24 1.67 -9.62
C ASP A 7 -1.77 2.15 -9.61
N LYS A 8 -1.43 3.07 -10.52
CA LYS A 8 -0.10 3.72 -10.55
C LYS A 8 0.19 4.50 -9.27
N LEU A 9 -0.79 5.24 -8.76
CA LEU A 9 -0.65 5.99 -7.52
C LEU A 9 -0.39 5.05 -6.34
N MET A 10 -1.18 3.99 -6.19
CA MET A 10 -1.00 3.02 -5.10
C MET A 10 0.34 2.29 -5.18
N GLY A 11 0.76 1.90 -6.39
CA GLY A 11 2.10 1.35 -6.61
C GLY A 11 3.21 2.33 -6.22
N LEU A 12 3.07 3.61 -6.55
CA LEU A 12 4.02 4.64 -6.17
C LEU A 12 4.08 4.83 -4.64
N LEU A 13 2.93 4.85 -3.95
CA LEU A 13 2.87 4.98 -2.49
C LEU A 13 3.48 3.78 -1.77
N LEU A 14 3.27 2.56 -2.26
CA LEU A 14 3.88 1.36 -1.70
C LEU A 14 5.40 1.36 -1.92
N ASN A 15 5.86 1.71 -3.12
CA ASN A 15 7.28 1.81 -3.44
C ASN A 15 7.98 2.89 -2.61
N SER A 16 7.34 4.06 -2.41
CA SER A 16 7.90 5.12 -1.57
C SER A 16 7.94 4.72 -0.10
N SER A 17 6.91 4.03 0.40
CA SER A 17 6.90 3.51 1.77
C SER A 17 8.01 2.47 1.98
N ALA A 18 8.23 1.57 1.02
CA ALA A 18 9.31 0.59 1.06
C ALA A 18 10.69 1.26 1.08
N ALA A 19 10.91 2.29 0.24
CA ALA A 19 12.14 3.07 0.26
C ALA A 19 12.37 3.75 1.62
N LEU A 20 11.32 4.31 2.23
CA LEU A 20 11.41 4.97 3.54
C LEU A 20 11.78 3.97 4.65
N ILE A 21 11.21 2.76 4.64
CA ILE A 21 11.56 1.67 5.56
C ILE A 21 13.03 1.29 5.40
N LEU A 22 13.52 1.14 4.17
CA LEU A 22 14.93 0.81 3.90
C LEU A 22 15.88 1.90 4.42
N ILE A 23 15.56 3.18 4.19
CA ILE A 23 16.34 4.31 4.70
C ILE A 23 16.32 4.34 6.23
N GLY A 24 15.15 4.14 6.85
CA GLY A 24 15.02 4.06 8.30
C GLY A 24 15.82 2.90 8.90
N ALA A 25 15.78 1.73 8.26
CA ALA A 25 16.56 0.56 8.68
C ALA A 25 18.06 0.83 8.60
N PHE A 26 18.51 1.47 7.53
CA PHE A 26 19.89 1.88 7.37
C PHE A 26 20.34 2.85 8.49
N PHE A 27 19.54 3.87 8.79
CA PHE A 27 19.84 4.81 9.89
C PHE A 27 19.78 4.17 11.28
N LYS A 28 18.88 3.21 11.51
CA LYS A 28 18.83 2.44 12.76
C LYS A 28 20.09 1.60 12.94
N LEU A 29 20.61 0.99 11.88
CA LEU A 29 21.89 0.27 11.91
C LEU A 29 23.06 1.19 12.25
N GLN A 30 23.03 2.45 11.79
CA GLN A 30 24.04 3.46 12.13
C GLN A 30 23.88 4.07 13.54
N HIS A 31 22.95 3.55 14.37
CA HIS A 31 22.63 4.10 15.70
C HIS A 31 22.20 5.58 15.67
N TYR A 32 21.61 6.02 14.55
CA TYR A 32 21.03 7.35 14.48
C TYR A 32 19.85 7.45 15.47
N PRO A 33 19.79 8.49 16.32
CA PRO A 33 18.78 8.59 17.39
C PRO A 33 17.34 8.58 16.87
N TYR A 34 17.12 9.01 15.62
CA TYR A 34 15.80 9.02 14.97
C TYR A 34 15.58 7.85 13.99
N GLY A 35 16.49 6.87 13.93
CA GLY A 35 16.40 5.75 13.00
C GLY A 35 15.15 4.88 13.23
N THR A 36 14.82 4.61 14.49
CA THR A 36 13.59 3.88 14.87
C THR A 36 12.33 4.67 14.49
N LEU A 37 12.31 5.98 14.74
CA LEU A 37 11.17 6.83 14.39
C LEU A 37 10.91 6.82 12.87
N LEU A 38 11.98 6.91 12.06
CA LEU A 38 11.87 6.88 10.60
C LEU A 38 11.35 5.53 10.09
N LEU A 39 11.80 4.44 10.72
CA LEU A 39 11.31 3.09 10.47
C LEU A 39 9.82 2.93 10.79
N ASP A 40 9.40 3.38 11.96
CA ASP A 40 8.01 3.27 12.41
C ASP A 40 7.08 4.06 11.50
N ILE A 41 7.46 5.27 11.10
CA ILE A 41 6.72 6.09 10.13
C ILE A 41 6.60 5.35 8.79
N GLY A 42 7.69 4.75 8.30
CA GLY A 42 7.68 3.97 7.07
C GLY A 42 6.73 2.77 7.13
N PHE A 43 6.76 2.02 8.24
CA PHE A 43 5.86 0.90 8.45
C PHE A 43 4.39 1.32 8.56
N ILE A 44 4.10 2.39 9.30
CA ILE A 44 2.74 2.93 9.44
C ILE A 44 2.21 3.36 8.07
N ALA A 45 2.99 4.09 7.28
CA ALA A 45 2.61 4.51 5.93
C ALA A 45 2.34 3.33 5.00
N ALA A 46 3.18 2.29 5.07
CA ALA A 46 3.01 1.06 4.30
C ALA A 46 1.71 0.33 4.69
N LEU A 47 1.45 0.18 6.00
CA LEU A 47 0.27 -0.50 6.52
C LEU A 47 -1.03 0.21 6.13
N ILE A 48 -1.08 1.54 6.24
CA ILE A 48 -2.26 2.32 5.87
C ILE A 48 -2.53 2.19 4.36
N THR A 49 -1.49 2.34 3.54
CA THR A 49 -1.61 2.25 2.08
C THR A 49 -2.05 0.85 1.67
N ALA A 50 -1.43 -0.19 2.22
CA ALA A 50 -1.78 -1.59 1.95
C ALA A 50 -3.22 -1.92 2.39
N SER A 51 -3.64 -1.46 3.57
CA SER A 51 -5.00 -1.70 4.07
C SER A 51 -6.06 -1.04 3.19
N CYS A 52 -5.78 0.18 2.71
CA CYS A 52 -6.65 0.87 1.76
C CYS A 52 -6.72 0.11 0.42
N GLU A 53 -5.57 -0.33 -0.09
CA GLU A 53 -5.48 -1.04 -1.37
C GLU A 53 -6.18 -2.40 -1.31
N ILE A 54 -5.98 -3.17 -0.24
CA ILE A 54 -6.68 -4.45 0.00
C ILE A 54 -8.20 -4.21 0.04
N SER A 55 -8.65 -3.17 0.73
CA SER A 55 -10.09 -2.83 0.81
C SER A 55 -10.66 -2.45 -0.56
N ARG A 56 -9.88 -1.76 -1.40
CA ARG A 56 -10.25 -1.40 -2.77
C ARG A 56 -10.31 -2.62 -3.68
N LEU A 57 -9.26 -3.44 -3.67
CA LEU A 57 -9.17 -4.67 -4.45
C LEU A 57 -10.30 -5.64 -4.10
N LYS A 58 -10.61 -5.81 -2.80
CA LYS A 58 -11.74 -6.63 -2.33
C LYS A 58 -13.09 -6.15 -2.88
N LYS A 59 -13.31 -4.84 -2.97
CA LYS A 59 -14.52 -4.26 -3.59
C LYS A 59 -14.58 -4.53 -5.09
N ILE A 60 -13.43 -4.47 -5.77
CA ILE A 60 -13.33 -4.76 -7.21
C ILE A 60 -13.64 -6.23 -7.48
N ILE A 61 -13.01 -7.15 -6.74
CA ILE A 61 -13.22 -8.60 -6.87
C ILE A 61 -14.70 -8.94 -6.71
N ARG A 62 -15.35 -8.43 -5.65
CA ARG A 62 -16.79 -8.64 -5.42
C ARG A 62 -17.69 -8.16 -6.56
N LYS A 63 -17.31 -7.08 -7.25
CA LYS A 63 -18.05 -6.57 -8.41
C LYS A 63 -17.87 -7.45 -9.65
N LEU A 64 -16.70 -8.06 -9.80
CA LEU A 64 -16.43 -9.00 -10.88
C LEU A 64 -17.16 -10.33 -10.63
N GLU A 65 -17.04 -10.89 -9.41
CA GLU A 65 -17.72 -12.13 -9.01
C GLU A 65 -19.25 -12.02 -9.07
N GLY A 66 -19.81 -10.91 -8.59
CA GLY A 66 -21.26 -10.67 -8.61
C GLY A 66 -21.83 -10.39 -10.01
N GLY A 67 -20.98 -10.02 -10.98
CA GLY A 67 -21.36 -9.91 -12.39
C GLY A 67 -21.26 -11.22 -13.16
N GLU A 68 -20.48 -12.19 -12.66
CA GLU A 68 -20.37 -13.54 -13.21
C GLU A 68 -21.45 -14.50 -12.65
N GLN A 69 -22.10 -14.10 -11.54
CA GLN A 69 -23.18 -14.83 -10.86
C GLN A 69 -24.60 -14.44 -11.30
N ASP A 70 -24.77 -14.02 -12.55
CA ASP A 70 -26.08 -14.10 -13.19
C ASP A 70 -26.09 -15.17 -14.29
N PRO A 71 -26.37 -16.44 -13.95
CA PRO A 71 -26.62 -17.46 -14.95
C PRO A 71 -27.99 -17.31 -15.65
N ASN A 72 -28.72 -16.18 -15.50
CA ASN A 72 -30.09 -16.05 -16.01
C ASN A 72 -30.58 -14.61 -16.30
N SER A 73 -29.75 -13.75 -16.90
CA SER A 73 -30.19 -12.54 -17.62
C SER A 73 -29.82 -12.59 -19.10
#